data_AF-A0A7X5TMB5-F1
#
_entry.id   AF-A0A7X5TMB5-F1
#
_cell.length_a   1.000
_cell.length_b   1.000
_cell.length_c   1.000
_cell.angle_alpha   90.00
_cell.angle_beta   90.00
_cell.angle_gamma   90.00
#
_symmetry.space_group_name_H-M   'P 1'
#
loop_
_entity.id
_entity.type
_entity.pdbx_description
1 polymer ?
#
loop_
_entity_poly.entity_id
_entity_poly.type
_entity_poly.pdbx_seq_one_letter_code
_entity_poly.pdbx_strand_id
1 'polypeptide(L)'
;MGAERRNSIIGSLLKQYNDIHFETPNGLDLETNIIKITRYFSKKFNLLPPYDGTKETHLNHNSIIYPSNYFCTPESGMINFSIHHFNGSWLPSHSRKDKLNIFNKFIISRFIKMRDKGEPLISSKEKILLSIPMLKNKKYVLIMKK
;
A
#
# COMPACT_ATOMS: atom_id res chain seq x y z
N MET A 1 9.53 -8.39 -8.19
CA MET A 1 9.19 -9.34 -9.27
C MET A 1 9.96 -8.90 -10.51
N GLY A 2 10.76 -9.78 -11.09
CA GLY A 2 11.41 -9.56 -12.38
C GLY A 2 10.67 -10.35 -13.47
N ALA A 3 10.63 -9.83 -14.69
CA ALA A 3 10.04 -10.53 -15.82
C ALA A 3 10.58 -9.99 -17.15
N GLU A 4 10.60 -10.85 -18.16
CA GLU A 4 10.88 -10.42 -19.54
C GLU A 4 9.76 -9.55 -20.11
N ARG A 5 10.09 -8.84 -21.19
CA ARG A 5 9.13 -8.00 -21.92
C ARG A 5 7.93 -8.84 -22.36
N ARG A 6 6.72 -8.30 -22.20
CA ARG A 6 5.42 -8.95 -22.54
C ARG A 6 5.06 -10.16 -21.66
N ASN A 7 5.63 -10.29 -20.47
CA ASN A 7 5.20 -11.30 -19.52
C ASN A 7 3.71 -11.16 -19.14
N SER A 8 2.96 -12.25 -19.30
CA SER A 8 1.50 -12.26 -19.12
C SER A 8 1.07 -12.10 -17.65
N ILE A 9 1.88 -12.55 -16.69
CA ILE A 9 1.61 -12.41 -15.26
C ILE A 9 1.68 -10.93 -14.88
N ILE A 10 2.78 -10.26 -15.23
CA ILE A 10 2.96 -8.82 -14.97
C ILE A 10 1.88 -8.01 -15.69
N GLY A 11 1.61 -8.31 -16.96
CA GLY A 11 0.53 -7.65 -17.72
C GLY A 11 -0.84 -7.79 -17.04
N SER A 12 -1.18 -8.98 -16.54
CA SER A 12 -2.45 -9.20 -15.85
C SER A 12 -2.53 -8.49 -14.50
N LEU A 13 -1.42 -8.42 -13.75
CA LEU A 13 -1.35 -7.68 -12.49
C LEU A 13 -1.52 -6.18 -12.72
N LEU A 14 -0.86 -5.62 -13.73
CA LEU A 14 -0.97 -4.21 -14.08
C LEU A 14 -2.37 -3.86 -14.61
N LYS A 15 -2.98 -4.73 -15.41
CA LYS A 15 -4.33 -4.52 -15.95
C LYS A 15 -5.38 -4.32 -14.85
N GLN A 16 -5.18 -4.91 -13.65
CA GLN A 16 -6.08 -4.68 -12.52
C GLN A 16 -6.17 -3.21 -12.13
N TYR A 17 -5.12 -2.42 -12.37
CA TYR A 17 -5.09 -1.00 -12.02
C TYR A 17 -5.75 -0.08 -13.05
N ASN A 18 -6.19 -0.60 -14.21
CA ASN A 18 -6.84 0.22 -15.23
C ASN A 18 -8.15 0.85 -14.73
N ASP A 19 -8.89 0.12 -13.89
CA ASP A 19 -10.23 0.50 -13.45
C ASP A 19 -10.30 0.76 -11.93
N ILE A 20 -9.15 0.78 -11.24
CA ILE A 20 -9.09 1.03 -9.80
C ILE A 20 -9.05 2.53 -9.53
N HIS A 21 -9.91 2.98 -8.61
CA HIS A 21 -9.88 4.33 -8.06
C HIS A 21 -9.33 4.30 -6.63
N PHE A 22 -8.20 4.97 -6.39
CA PHE A 22 -7.62 5.12 -5.06
C PHE A 22 -8.41 6.09 -4.16
N GLU A 23 -9.20 6.99 -4.76
CA GLU A 23 -10.15 7.83 -4.02
C GLU A 23 -11.57 7.31 -4.22
N THR A 24 -12.19 6.84 -3.15
CA THR A 24 -13.56 6.32 -3.14
C THR A 24 -14.51 7.32 -2.45
N PRO A 25 -15.85 7.17 -2.58
CA PRO A 25 -16.81 7.96 -1.81
C PRO A 25 -16.59 7.90 -0.28
N ASN A 26 -15.97 6.82 0.21
CA ASN A 26 -15.68 6.58 1.62
C ASN A 26 -14.28 7.06 2.06
N GLY A 27 -13.49 7.63 1.14
CA GLY A 27 -12.11 8.07 1.39
C GLY A 27 -11.08 7.30 0.57
N LEU A 28 -9.82 7.31 1.02
CA LEU A 28 -8.72 6.67 0.30
C LEU A 28 -8.76 5.14 0.44
N ASP A 29 -8.63 4.42 -0.66
CA ASP A 29 -8.36 2.98 -0.68
C ASP A 29 -6.88 2.73 -0.37
N LEU A 30 -6.62 2.15 0.79
CA LEU A 30 -5.28 1.84 1.29
C LEU A 30 -4.93 0.36 1.16
N GLU A 31 -5.69 -0.42 0.39
CA GLU A 31 -5.40 -1.83 0.13
C GLU A 31 -4.01 -1.99 -0.50
N THR A 32 -3.18 -2.83 0.13
CA THR A 32 -1.82 -3.05 -0.35
C THR A 32 -1.78 -3.92 -1.61
N ASN A 33 -0.74 -3.72 -2.42
CA ASN A 33 -0.48 -4.56 -3.59
C ASN A 33 -0.33 -6.06 -3.22
N ILE A 34 0.18 -6.38 -2.03
CA ILE A 34 0.33 -7.76 -1.53
C ILE A 34 -1.02 -8.48 -1.57
N ILE A 35 -2.08 -7.84 -1.06
CA ILE A 35 -3.41 -8.45 -1.00
C ILE A 35 -3.94 -8.74 -2.42
N LYS A 36 -3.80 -7.77 -3.35
CA LYS A 36 -4.22 -7.93 -4.75
C LYS A 36 -3.43 -9.04 -5.46
N ILE A 37 -2.10 -9.08 -5.26
CA ILE A 37 -1.21 -10.12 -5.78
C ILE A 37 -1.64 -11.49 -5.23
N THR A 38 -1.77 -11.65 -3.91
CA THR A 38 -2.19 -12.92 -3.29
C THR A 38 -3.50 -13.44 -3.87
N ARG A 39 -4.52 -12.59 -4.03
CA ARG A 39 -5.79 -12.98 -4.66
C ARG A 39 -5.62 -13.42 -6.11
N TYR A 40 -4.80 -12.71 -6.88
CA TYR A 40 -4.54 -13.04 -8.28
C TYR A 40 -3.85 -14.41 -8.41
N PHE A 41 -2.82 -14.67 -7.60
CA PHE A 41 -2.09 -15.95 -7.64
C PHE A 41 -2.95 -17.12 -7.17
N SER A 42 -3.76 -16.92 -6.13
CA SER A 42 -4.76 -17.89 -5.70
C SER A 42 -5.74 -18.23 -6.82
N LYS A 43 -6.35 -17.22 -7.47
CA LYS A 43 -7.34 -17.45 -8.55
C LYS A 43 -6.74 -18.07 -9.80
N LYS A 44 -5.54 -17.67 -10.21
CA LYS A 44 -4.95 -18.06 -11.51
C LYS A 44 -4.11 -19.34 -11.44
N PHE A 45 -3.46 -19.59 -10.31
CA PHE A 45 -2.51 -20.70 -10.15
C PHE A 45 -2.88 -21.67 -9.03
N ASN A 46 -4.03 -21.46 -8.38
CA ASN A 46 -4.45 -22.24 -7.20
C ASN A 46 -3.39 -22.24 -6.08
N LEU A 47 -2.60 -21.17 -5.97
CA LEU A 47 -1.59 -21.01 -4.94
C LEU A 47 -2.29 -20.54 -3.65
N LEU A 48 -2.47 -21.47 -2.71
CA LEU A 48 -3.25 -21.27 -1.49
C LEU A 48 -2.37 -21.44 -0.24
N PRO A 49 -2.71 -20.80 0.88
CA PRO A 49 -2.02 -21.00 2.14
C PRO A 49 -2.26 -22.42 2.69
N PRO A 50 -1.36 -22.95 3.56
CA PRO A 50 -0.14 -22.32 4.04
C PRO A 50 0.96 -22.26 2.97
N TYR A 51 1.70 -21.16 2.93
CA TYR A 51 2.83 -20.98 2.00
C TYR A 51 4.14 -21.44 2.64
N ASP A 52 4.97 -22.14 1.88
CA ASP A 52 6.32 -22.54 2.28
C ASP A 52 7.35 -21.62 1.60
N GLY A 53 7.83 -20.61 2.33
CA GLY A 53 8.78 -19.62 1.82
C GLY A 53 10.19 -20.15 1.58
N THR A 54 10.47 -21.40 1.95
CA THR A 54 11.80 -22.02 1.83
C THR A 54 12.00 -22.76 0.50
N LYS A 55 10.93 -22.95 -0.27
CA LYS A 55 10.93 -23.77 -1.49
C LYS A 55 10.61 -22.95 -2.74
N GLU A 56 11.14 -23.43 -3.85
CA GLU A 56 10.71 -22.97 -5.16
C GLU A 56 9.27 -23.41 -5.42
N THR A 57 8.46 -22.50 -5.95
CA THR A 57 7.10 -22.79 -6.42
C THR A 57 7.01 -22.50 -7.90
N HIS A 58 6.88 -23.55 -8.71
CA HIS A 58 6.66 -23.42 -10.15
C HIS A 58 5.19 -23.15 -10.43
N LEU A 59 4.90 -22.01 -11.05
CA LEU A 59 3.54 -21.60 -11.42
C LEU A 59 3.13 -22.15 -12.78
N ASN A 60 4.11 -22.30 -13.66
CA ASN A 60 4.03 -22.91 -14.98
C ASN A 60 5.47 -23.17 -15.48
N HIS A 61 5.61 -23.68 -16.70
CA HIS A 61 6.91 -24.00 -17.31
C HIS A 61 7.90 -22.82 -17.39
N ASN A 62 7.42 -21.57 -17.42
CA ASN A 62 8.22 -20.36 -17.61
C ASN A 62 8.12 -19.38 -16.43
N SER A 63 7.61 -19.80 -15.28
CA SER A 63 7.41 -18.89 -14.15
C SER A 63 7.61 -19.60 -12.83
N ILE A 64 8.51 -19.04 -12.01
CA ILE A 64 8.93 -19.58 -10.73
C ILE A 64 8.86 -18.49 -9.66
N ILE A 65 8.44 -18.88 -8.46
CA ILE A 65 8.64 -18.12 -7.24
C ILE A 65 9.79 -18.76 -6.50
N TYR A 66 10.85 -18.00 -6.28
CA TYR A 66 12.01 -18.46 -5.52
C TYR A 66 11.76 -18.38 -4.01
N PRO A 67 12.53 -19.15 -3.20
CA PRO A 67 12.54 -19.01 -1.75
C PRO A 67 12.78 -17.55 -1.32
N SER A 68 12.23 -17.15 -0.17
CA SER A 68 12.28 -15.76 0.31
C SER A 68 13.71 -15.23 0.45
N ASN A 69 14.66 -16.11 0.76
CA ASN A 69 16.06 -15.72 0.94
C ASN A 69 16.77 -15.33 -0.35
N TYR A 70 16.28 -15.72 -1.54
CA TYR A 70 16.98 -15.42 -2.80
C TYR A 70 16.90 -13.93 -3.16
N PHE A 71 15.72 -13.32 -3.02
CA PHE A 71 15.47 -11.96 -3.51
C PHE A 71 14.80 -11.03 -2.51
N CYS A 72 14.58 -11.46 -1.25
CA CYS A 72 13.86 -10.66 -0.26
C CYS A 72 14.61 -10.53 1.07
N THR A 73 14.70 -11.62 1.85
CA THR A 73 15.16 -11.57 3.25
C THR A 73 16.45 -12.38 3.40
N PRO A 74 17.62 -11.76 3.61
CA PRO A 74 18.86 -12.52 3.72
C PRO A 74 18.84 -13.46 4.92
N GLU A 75 19.38 -14.67 4.75
CA GLU A 75 19.51 -15.70 5.78
C GLU A 75 20.97 -16.16 5.86
N SER A 76 21.46 -16.43 7.07
CA SER A 76 22.86 -16.79 7.28
C SER A 76 23.20 -18.10 6.57
N GLY A 77 24.28 -18.10 5.79
CA GLY A 77 24.71 -19.26 5.01
C GLY A 77 23.89 -19.54 3.74
N MET A 78 22.89 -18.72 3.43
CA MET A 78 22.05 -18.86 2.24
C MET A 78 22.42 -17.84 1.17
N ILE A 79 22.30 -18.22 -0.11
CA ILE A 79 22.52 -17.32 -1.23
C ILE A 79 21.42 -16.24 -1.25
N ASN A 80 21.82 -14.99 -1.44
CA ASN A 80 20.94 -13.85 -1.62
C ASN A 80 21.48 -12.95 -2.75
N PHE A 81 20.61 -12.57 -3.68
CA PHE A 81 20.95 -11.70 -4.81
C PHE A 81 20.34 -10.30 -4.67
N SER A 82 19.34 -10.13 -3.81
CA SER A 82 18.77 -8.83 -3.49
C SER A 82 18.13 -8.81 -2.10
N ILE A 83 18.22 -7.64 -1.46
CA ILE A 83 17.57 -7.36 -0.17
C ILE A 83 16.38 -6.44 -0.42
N HIS A 84 15.20 -6.84 0.07
CA HIS A 84 14.02 -6.00 0.03
C HIS A 84 14.01 -5.05 1.24
N HIS A 85 14.21 -3.77 0.98
CA HIS A 85 14.04 -2.74 2.00
C HIS A 85 12.54 -2.42 2.19
N PHE A 86 11.93 -3.00 3.22
CA PHE A 86 10.56 -2.70 3.62
C PHE A 86 10.45 -1.30 4.22
N ASN A 87 10.55 -0.27 3.38
CA ASN A 87 10.30 1.11 3.78
C ASN A 87 9.01 1.60 3.12
N GLY A 88 7.94 1.76 3.92
CA GLY A 88 6.64 2.21 3.44
C GLY A 88 6.64 3.71 3.16
N SER A 89 7.27 4.13 2.06
CA SER A 89 7.33 5.53 1.61
C SER A 89 5.98 6.13 1.26
N TRP A 90 5.00 5.28 0.92
CA TRP A 90 3.63 5.63 0.59
C TRP A 90 2.72 5.81 1.81
N LEU A 91 3.19 5.45 3.01
CA LEU A 91 2.38 5.56 4.21
C LEU A 91 2.25 7.03 4.64
N PRO A 92 1.08 7.43 5.16
CA PRO A 92 0.86 8.81 5.56
C PRO A 92 1.82 9.29 6.64
N SER A 93 2.18 10.58 6.59
CA SER A 93 2.97 11.20 7.66
C SER A 93 2.16 11.44 8.93
N HIS A 94 0.83 11.47 8.83
CA HIS A 94 -0.07 11.76 9.95
C HIS A 94 -1.21 10.74 10.04
N SER A 95 -1.49 10.30 11.27
CA SER A 95 -2.78 9.67 11.59
C SER A 95 -3.86 10.73 11.66
N ARG A 96 -4.98 10.49 10.97
CA ARG A 96 -6.17 11.35 10.96
C ARG A 96 -7.28 10.70 11.77
N LYS A 97 -7.93 11.49 12.64
CA LYS A 97 -9.19 11.13 13.29
C LYS A 97 -10.16 12.30 13.20
N ASP A 98 -11.26 12.08 12.47
CA ASP A 98 -12.32 13.07 12.31
C ASP A 98 -13.08 13.21 13.64
N LYS A 99 -13.38 14.45 14.03
CA LYS A 99 -13.98 14.78 15.33
C LYS A 99 -15.38 15.31 15.18
N LEU A 100 -15.60 16.20 14.22
CA LEU A 100 -16.89 16.80 13.93
C LEU A 100 -17.04 16.92 12.43
N ASN A 101 -18.21 16.59 11.92
CA ASN A 101 -18.62 16.82 10.54
C ASN A 101 -19.80 17.79 10.57
N ILE A 102 -19.64 18.93 9.90
CA ILE A 102 -20.59 20.04 9.89
C ILE A 102 -21.17 20.16 8.48
N PHE A 103 -22.48 19.91 8.36
CA PHE A 103 -23.24 19.95 7.11
C PHE A 103 -22.63 19.14 5.95
N ASN A 104 -21.88 18.07 6.25
CA ASN A 104 -21.15 17.26 5.28
C ASN A 104 -20.19 18.04 4.36
N LYS A 105 -19.90 19.31 4.69
CA LYS A 105 -19.06 20.22 3.91
C LYS A 105 -17.77 20.56 4.64
N PHE A 106 -17.82 20.68 5.96
CA PHE A 106 -16.65 20.98 6.78
C PHE A 106 -16.39 19.86 7.77
N ILE A 107 -15.12 19.48 7.92
CA ILE A 107 -14.68 18.47 8.87
C ILE A 107 -13.62 19.09 9.77
N ILE A 108 -13.80 18.94 11.08
CA ILE A 108 -12.73 19.19 12.04
C ILE A 108 -12.06 17.86 12.33
N SER A 109 -10.79 17.76 11.98
CA SER A 109 -10.00 16.55 12.16
C SER A 109 -8.81 16.80 13.06
N ARG A 110 -8.44 15.79 13.85
CA ARG A 110 -7.19 15.77 14.61
C ARG A 110 -6.16 15.00 13.82
N PHE A 111 -5.01 15.63 13.54
CA PHE A 111 -3.86 14.98 12.94
C PHE A 111 -2.78 14.75 14.01
N ILE A 112 -2.23 13.54 14.06
CA ILE A 112 -1.05 13.20 14.88
C ILE A 112 0.09 12.84 13.92
N LYS A 113 1.20 13.57 14.00
CA LYS A 113 2.41 13.26 13.23
C LYS A 113 2.97 11.92 13.70
N MET A 114 3.10 11.00 12.75
CA MET A 114 3.69 9.68 12.97
C MET A 114 5.09 9.58 12.37
N ARG A 115 5.38 10.35 11.31
CA ARG A 115 6.63 10.31 10.55
C ARG A 115 7.01 11.70 10.08
N ASP A 116 8.30 11.91 9.85
CA ASP A 116 8.81 13.19 9.34
C ASP A 116 8.58 13.37 7.84
N LYS A 117 8.54 12.27 7.09
CA LYS A 117 8.34 12.25 5.63
C LYS A 117 6.94 11.75 5.28
N GLY A 118 6.44 12.19 4.13
CA GLY A 118 5.15 11.81 3.56
C GLY A 118 4.07 12.88 3.72
N GLU A 119 2.93 12.67 3.08
CA GLU A 119 1.79 13.59 3.10
C GLU A 119 0.72 13.14 4.12
N PRO A 120 -0.06 14.07 4.69
CA PRO A 120 -1.21 13.72 5.50
C PRO A 120 -2.33 13.07 4.65
N LEU A 121 -3.18 12.26 5.27
CA LEU A 121 -4.36 11.64 4.65
C LEU A 121 -5.42 12.67 4.26
N ILE A 122 -5.29 13.25 3.07
CA ILE A 122 -6.24 14.19 2.47
C ILE A 122 -6.51 13.78 1.02
N SER A 123 -7.78 13.70 0.66
CA SER A 123 -8.20 13.43 -0.72
C SER A 123 -8.14 14.67 -1.60
N SER A 124 -8.09 14.51 -2.92
CA SER A 124 -8.12 15.61 -3.90
C SER A 124 -9.35 16.53 -3.76
N LYS A 125 -10.45 15.97 -3.25
CA LYS A 125 -11.72 16.63 -2.96
C LYS A 125 -11.74 17.35 -1.62
N GLU A 126 -10.67 17.29 -0.85
CA GLU A 126 -10.56 17.96 0.44
C GLU A 126 -9.53 19.09 0.37
N LYS A 127 -9.80 20.18 1.08
CA LYS A 127 -8.87 21.31 1.23
C LYS A 127 -8.75 21.69 2.69
N ILE A 128 -7.54 21.72 3.23
CA ILE A 128 -7.30 22.32 4.54
C ILE A 128 -7.53 23.82 4.42
N LEU A 129 -8.46 24.35 5.21
CA LEU A 129 -8.69 25.79 5.33
C LEU A 129 -7.89 26.39 6.49
N LEU A 130 -7.78 25.66 7.60
CA LEU A 130 -7.08 26.12 8.79
C LEU A 130 -6.35 24.96 9.47
N SER A 131 -5.19 25.24 10.06
CA SER A 131 -4.41 24.28 10.84
C SER A 131 -3.91 24.94 12.11
N ILE A 132 -4.38 24.47 13.26
CA ILE A 132 -4.01 24.98 14.58
C ILE A 132 -3.11 23.93 15.27
N PRO A 133 -1.82 24.24 15.50
CA PRO A 133 -0.96 23.38 16.29
C PRO A 133 -1.40 23.43 17.76
N MET A 134 -1.43 22.27 18.42
CA MET A 134 -1.79 22.18 19.85
C MET A 134 -0.63 21.64 20.69
N LEU A 135 0.06 20.60 20.19
CA LEU A 135 1.26 20.01 20.80
C LEU A 135 2.27 19.72 19.69
N LYS A 136 3.52 19.41 20.06
CA LYS A 136 4.64 19.16 19.12
C LYS A 136 4.27 18.23 17.96
N ASN A 137 3.49 17.19 18.23
CA ASN A 137 3.10 16.18 17.23
C ASN A 137 1.60 16.17 16.91
N LYS A 138 0.81 17.13 17.42
CA LYS A 138 -0.66 17.13 17.30
C LYS A 138 -1.17 18.48 16.84
N LYS A 139 -2.00 18.46 15.79
CA LYS A 139 -2.70 19.62 15.26
C LYS A 139 -4.18 19.32 15.02
N TYR A 140 -5.00 20.35 15.10
CA TYR A 140 -6.38 20.30 14.64
C TYR A 140 -6.48 21.04 13.32
N VAL A 141 -7.16 20.44 12.35
CA VAL A 141 -7.33 21.00 11.02
C VAL A 141 -8.81 21.14 10.71
N LEU A 142 -9.17 22.26 10.10
CA LEU A 142 -10.46 22.46 9.46
C LEU A 142 -10.30 22.11 7.98
N ILE A 143 -11.05 21.12 7.53
CA ILE A 143 -11.05 20.61 6.16
C ILE A 143 -12.39 20.98 5.53
N MET A 144 -12.36 21.45 4.29
CA MET A 144 -13.54 21.65 3.45
C MET A 144 -13.57 20.59 2.35
N LYS A 145 -14.71 19.93 2.17
CA LYS A 145 -14.99 19.10 1.00
C LYS A 145 -15.41 20.00 -0.16
N LYS A 146 -14.76 19.82 -1.31
CA LYS A 146 -15.06 20.46 -2.59
C LYS A 146 -16.29 19.82 -3.22
#